data_AF-L1PCG4-F1
#
_entry.id   AF-L1PCG4-F1
#
_cell.length_a   1.000
_cell.length_b   1.000
_cell.length_c   1.000
_cell.angle_alpha   90.00
_cell.angle_beta   90.00
_cell.angle_gamma   90.00
#
_symmetry.space_group_name_H-M   'P 1'
#
loop_
_entity.id
_entity.type
_entity.pdbx_description
1 polymer ?
#
loop_
_entity_poly.entity_id
_entity_poly.type
_entity_poly.pdbx_seq_one_letter_code
_entity_poly.pdbx_strand_id
1 'polypeptide(L)'
;MQIIQKTTHITSQEEVQGVIVMYSYEFEKDQNPQSISFSVQKKVEEQGYYPYLHGNVTNHSFDVQNNSFQPSDIELYKHIHETCAAIINGQTTNDKSISE
;
A
#
# COMPACT_ATOMS: atom_id res chain seq x y z
N MET A 1 14.97 -33.99 -4.18
CA MET A 1 14.98 -32.83 -3.26
C MET A 1 13.84 -31.92 -3.68
N GLN A 2 12.82 -31.75 -2.84
CA GLN A 2 11.75 -30.76 -3.09
C GLN A 2 12.00 -29.57 -2.18
N ILE A 3 12.15 -28.39 -2.79
CA ILE A 3 12.17 -27.13 -2.05
C ILE A 3 10.70 -26.72 -1.96
N ILE A 4 10.13 -26.80 -0.76
CA ILE A 4 8.80 -26.24 -0.48
C ILE A 4 9.02 -24.75 -0.23
N GLN A 5 8.53 -23.91 -1.14
CA GLN A 5 8.52 -22.46 -0.99
C GLN A 5 7.18 -22.05 -0.36
N LYS A 6 7.22 -21.21 0.68
CA LYS A 6 6.03 -20.66 1.34
C LYS A 6 6.03 -19.15 1.18
N THR A 7 5.01 -18.63 0.50
CA THR A 7 4.77 -17.21 0.31
C THR A 7 3.62 -16.76 1.20
N THR A 8 3.79 -15.62 1.86
CA THR A 8 2.72 -14.93 2.59
C THR A 8 2.21 -13.78 1.72
N HIS A 9 0.90 -13.68 1.55
CA HIS A 9 0.24 -12.56 0.89
C HIS A 9 -0.54 -11.74 1.92
N ILE A 10 -0.34 -10.43 1.94
CA ILE A 10 -1.07 -9.51 2.83
C ILE A 10 -1.81 -8.48 1.98
N THR A 11 -3.06 -8.22 2.36
CA THR A 11 -3.82 -7.06 1.93
C THR A 11 -4.17 -6.20 3.15
N SER A 12 -4.07 -4.88 3.00
CA SER A 12 -4.44 -3.93 4.06
C SER A 12 -5.14 -2.72 3.46
N GLN A 13 -5.98 -2.09 4.26
CA GLN A 13 -6.76 -0.92 3.85
C GLN A 13 -6.74 0.15 4.94
N GLU A 14 -6.69 1.41 4.52
CA GLU A 14 -6.87 2.59 5.38
C GLU A 14 -7.67 3.69 4.68
N GLU A 15 -8.21 4.62 5.47
CA GLU A 15 -8.84 5.85 4.98
C GLU A 15 -7.93 7.05 5.28
N VAL A 16 -7.55 7.79 4.24
CA VAL A 16 -6.63 8.93 4.32
C VAL A 16 -7.25 10.06 3.49
N GLN A 17 -7.45 11.23 4.09
CA GLN A 17 -7.98 12.42 3.37
C GLN A 17 -9.29 12.16 2.59
N GLY A 18 -10.16 11.29 3.11
CA GLY A 18 -11.45 10.93 2.48
C GLY A 18 -11.32 10.01 1.26
N VAL A 19 -10.15 9.41 1.04
CA VAL A 19 -9.94 8.33 0.07
C VAL A 19 -9.58 7.04 0.79
N ILE A 20 -9.89 5.91 0.16
CA ILE A 20 -9.51 4.58 0.62
C ILE A 20 -8.23 4.18 -0.10
N VAL A 21 -7.20 3.84 0.67
CA VAL A 21 -5.95 3.27 0.15
C VAL A 21 -5.91 1.79 0.48
N MET A 22 -5.66 0.97 -0.53
CA MET A 22 -5.46 -0.47 -0.39
C MET A 22 -4.03 -0.81 -0.77
N TYR A 23 -3.37 -1.62 0.05
CA TYR A 23 -2.03 -2.15 -0.20
C TYR A 23 -2.10 -3.67 -0.35
N SER A 24 -1.25 -4.22 -1.20
CA SER A 24 -1.09 -5.66 -1.41
C SER A 24 0.37 -5.99 -1.65
N TYR A 25 0.89 -6.97 -0.92
CA TYR A 25 2.28 -7.38 -1.02
C TYR A 25 2.49 -8.84 -0.61
N GLU A 26 3.60 -9.38 -1.10
CA GLU A 26 4.00 -10.76 -0.88
C GLU A 26 5.45 -10.84 -0.42
N PHE A 27 5.74 -11.83 0.41
CA PHE A 27 7.09 -12.09 0.90
C PHE A 27 7.26 -13.56 1.29
N GLU A 28 8.50 -14.02 1.22
CA GLU A 28 8.88 -15.32 1.76
C GLU A 28 9.13 -15.24 3.26
N LYS A 29 9.12 -16.40 3.91
CA LYS A 29 9.30 -16.52 5.36
C LYS A 29 10.54 -15.73 5.84
N ASP A 30 10.34 -14.94 6.89
CA ASP A 30 11.37 -14.14 7.57
C ASP A 30 12.03 -13.06 6.67
N GLN A 31 11.42 -12.74 5.51
CA GLN A 31 11.82 -11.64 4.64
C GLN A 31 10.79 -10.50 4.67
N ASN A 32 11.26 -9.28 4.43
CA ASN A 32 10.38 -8.15 4.15
C ASN A 32 9.93 -8.18 2.68
N PRO A 33 8.73 -7.66 2.37
CA PRO A 33 8.29 -7.51 0.98
C PRO A 33 9.24 -6.60 0.21
N GLN A 34 9.56 -6.99 -1.03
CA GLN A 34 10.43 -6.19 -1.92
C GLN A 34 9.64 -5.19 -2.76
N SER A 35 8.33 -5.38 -2.85
CA SER A 35 7.42 -4.60 -3.66
C SER A 35 6.04 -4.57 -3.01
N ILE A 36 5.40 -3.41 -3.04
CA ILE A 36 4.05 -3.19 -2.55
C ILE A 36 3.24 -2.56 -3.66
N SER A 37 2.16 -3.23 -4.05
CA SER A 37 1.16 -2.62 -4.94
C SER A 37 0.17 -1.84 -4.10
N PHE A 38 -0.19 -0.64 -4.56
CA PHE A 38 -1.23 0.16 -3.93
C PHE A 38 -2.29 0.57 -4.95
N SER A 39 -3.51 0.73 -4.47
CA SER A 39 -4.59 1.38 -5.21
C SER A 39 -5.36 2.31 -4.31
N VAL A 40 -5.85 3.40 -4.89
CA VAL A 40 -6.61 4.42 -4.19
C VAL A 40 -7.97 4.52 -4.84
N GLN A 41 -9.00 4.47 -4.01
CA GLN A 41 -10.36 4.73 -4.40
C GLN A 41 -10.86 5.99 -3.71
N LYS A 42 -11.47 6.89 -4.46
CA LYS A 42 -12.10 8.07 -3.88
C LYS A 42 -13.60 7.85 -3.80
N LYS A 43 -14.20 8.32 -2.71
CA LYS A 43 -15.65 8.31 -2.56
C LYS A 43 -16.22 9.57 -3.20
N VAL A 44 -17.15 9.40 -4.13
CA VAL A 44 -18.02 10.48 -4.62
C VAL A 44 -19.42 10.18 -4.10
N GLU A 45 -20.01 11.15 -3.38
CA GLU A 45 -21.26 10.99 -2.62
C GLU A 45 -22.40 10.37 -3.44
N GLU A 46 -22.45 10.67 -4.74
CA GLU A 46 -23.50 10.19 -5.65
C GLU A 46 -23.11 8.95 -6.49
N GLN A 47 -21.82 8.62 -6.58
CA GLN A 47 -21.29 7.62 -7.54
C GLN A 47 -20.60 6.43 -6.86
N GLY A 48 -20.46 6.45 -5.53
CA GLY A 48 -19.77 5.41 -4.78
C GLY A 48 -18.24 5.55 -4.87
N TYR A 49 -17.54 4.42 -4.83
CA TYR A 49 -16.09 4.39 -4.91
C TYR A 49 -15.63 4.24 -6.35
N TYR A 50 -14.70 5.10 -6.78
CA TYR A 50 -14.09 5.01 -8.10
C TYR A 50 -12.56 4.91 -7.99
N PRO A 51 -11.90 4.14 -8.88
CA PRO A 51 -10.45 4.10 -8.95
C PRO A 51 -9.90 5.49 -9.24
N TYR A 52 -9.02 5.97 -8.37
CA TYR A 52 -8.44 7.30 -8.48
C TYR A 52 -7.01 7.24 -9.01
N LEU A 53 -6.15 6.47 -8.37
CA LEU A 53 -4.78 6.22 -8.79
C LEU A 53 -4.28 4.90 -8.22
N HIS A 54 -3.22 4.36 -8.79
CA HIS A 54 -2.63 3.10 -8.34
C HIS A 54 -1.15 3.06 -8.70
N GLY A 55 -0.42 2.09 -8.19
CA GLY A 55 1.00 2.01 -8.46
C GLY A 55 1.71 0.92 -7.70
N ASN A 56 3.03 1.00 -7.75
CA ASN A 56 3.93 0.08 -7.07
C ASN A 56 5.04 0.85 -6.37
N VAL A 57 5.41 0.38 -5.18
CA VAL A 57 6.53 0.93 -4.40
C VAL A 57 7.54 -0.17 -4.17
N THR A 58 8.80 0.14 -4.43
CA THR A 58 9.95 -0.70 -4.10
C THR A 58 10.95 0.11 -3.27
N ASN A 59 12.04 -0.52 -2.83
CA ASN A 59 13.14 0.21 -2.18
C ASN A 59 13.80 1.28 -3.07
N HIS A 60 13.59 1.24 -4.38
CA HIS A 60 14.29 2.09 -5.33
C HIS A 60 13.36 2.93 -6.21
N SER A 61 12.05 2.67 -6.18
CA SER A 61 11.08 3.32 -7.05
C SER A 61 9.75 3.57 -6.35
N PHE A 62 9.12 4.66 -6.77
CA PHE A 62 7.74 5.00 -6.42
C PHE A 62 6.98 5.27 -7.71
N ASP A 63 6.44 4.20 -8.29
CA ASP A 63 5.82 4.21 -9.61
C ASP A 63 4.31 4.44 -9.47
N VAL A 64 3.85 5.60 -9.94
CA VAL A 64 2.45 6.03 -9.78
C VAL A 64 1.78 6.18 -11.13
N GLN A 65 0.61 5.55 -11.28
CA GLN A 65 -0.32 5.78 -12.38
C GLN A 65 -1.47 6.68 -11.90
N ASN A 66 -1.37 7.96 -12.26
CA ASN A 66 -2.41 8.96 -12.06
C ASN A 66 -2.57 9.80 -13.33
N ASN A 67 -3.69 9.63 -14.03
CA ASN A 67 -3.96 10.32 -15.29
C ASN A 67 -4.43 11.78 -15.08
N SER A 68 -4.74 12.18 -13.85
CA SER A 68 -5.40 13.44 -13.52
C SER A 68 -4.81 14.09 -12.26
N PHE A 69 -3.48 14.12 -12.15
CA PHE A 69 -2.77 14.66 -10.98
C PHE A 69 -3.29 16.03 -10.55
N GLN A 70 -3.58 16.18 -9.26
CA GLN A 70 -3.89 17.43 -8.61
C GLN A 70 -2.81 17.77 -7.57
N PRO A 71 -2.44 19.04 -7.38
CA PRO A 71 -1.48 19.42 -6.32
C PRO A 71 -1.90 18.98 -4.91
N SER A 72 -3.19 18.82 -4.64
CA SER A 72 -3.70 18.27 -3.37
C SER A 72 -3.31 16.82 -3.13
N ASP A 73 -2.91 16.07 -4.15
CA ASP A 73 -2.51 14.66 -4.05
C ASP A 73 -1.11 14.47 -3.44
N ILE A 74 -0.31 15.55 -3.31
CA ILE A 74 1.07 15.47 -2.83
C ILE A 74 1.16 14.84 -1.43
N GLU A 75 0.27 15.25 -0.53
CA GLU A 75 0.25 14.69 0.83
C GLU A 75 -0.18 13.23 0.85
N LEU A 76 -1.11 12.84 -0.04
CA LEU A 76 -1.50 11.44 -0.21
C LEU A 76 -0.33 10.59 -0.73
N TYR A 77 0.42 11.09 -1.72
CA TYR A 77 1.62 10.41 -2.22
C TYR A 77 2.68 10.24 -1.16
N LYS A 78 2.91 11.28 -0.35
CA LYS A 78 3.84 11.21 0.76
C LYS A 78 3.43 10.14 1.77
N HIS A 79 2.16 10.11 2.15
CA HIS A 79 1.61 9.10 3.08
C HIS A 79 1.78 7.67 2.54
N ILE A 80 1.43 7.44 1.26
CA ILE A 80 1.58 6.13 0.60
C ILE A 80 3.05 5.71 0.57
N HIS A 81 3.94 6.62 0.18
CA HIS A 81 5.36 6.34 0.11
C HIS A 81 5.94 6.00 1.49
N GLU A 82 5.64 6.78 2.52
CA GLU A 82 6.10 6.55 3.90
C GLU A 82 5.57 5.23 4.46
N THR A 83 4.30 4.92 4.24
CA THR A 83 3.68 3.66 4.67
C THR A 83 4.34 2.47 3.98
N CYS A 84 4.51 2.52 2.66
CA CYS A 84 5.16 1.45 1.92
C CYS A 84 6.64 1.29 2.32
N ALA A 85 7.37 2.38 2.49
CA ALA A 85 8.76 2.35 2.93
C ALA A 85 8.90 1.72 4.33
N ALA A 86 7.98 2.01 5.25
CA ALA A 86 7.96 1.39 6.57
C ALA A 86 7.76 -0.14 6.46
N ILE A 87 6.78 -0.58 5.67
CA ILE A 87 6.51 -2.02 5.46
C ILE A 87 7.71 -2.73 4.83
N ILE A 88 8.32 -2.18 3.78
CA ILE A 88 9.50 -2.76 3.11
C ILE A 88 10.71 -2.82 4.07
N ASN A 89 10.86 -1.83 4.95
CA ASN A 89 11.92 -1.81 5.95
C ASN A 89 11.60 -2.66 7.20
N GLY A 90 10.47 -3.36 7.24
CA GLY A 90 10.06 -4.18 8.39
C GLY A 90 9.67 -3.35 9.61
N GLN A 91 9.39 -2.06 9.41
CA GLN A 91 8.88 -1.16 10.43
C GLN A 91 7.36 -1.31 10.46
N THR A 92 6.84 -1.92 11.52
CA THR A 92 5.41 -1.98 11.76
C THR A 92 4.92 -0.58 12.16
N THR A 93 4.08 0.05 11.34
CA THR A 93 3.41 1.32 11.70
C THR A 93 2.31 1.15 12.75
N ASN A 94 2.11 -0.05 13.29
CA ASN A 94 1.31 -0.28 14.48
C ASN A 94 1.84 -1.47 15.28
N ASP A 95 2.54 -1.17 16.36
CA ASP A 95 2.49 -1.96 17.58
C ASP A 95 1.09 -1.84 18.20
N LYS A 96 0.10 -2.41 17.49
CA LYS A 96 -1.17 -2.84 18.06
C LYS A 96 -1.28 -4.32 17.78
N SER A 97 -0.42 -5.07 18.45
CA SER A 97 -0.78 -6.39 18.95
C SER A 97 -2.03 -6.19 19.82
N ILE A 98 -3.21 -6.14 19.21
CA ILE A 98 -4.45 -6.44 19.91
C ILE A 98 -4.39 -7.96 20.12
N SER A 99 -3.75 -8.33 21.22
CA SER A 99 -4.09 -9.57 21.90
C SER A 99 -5.51 -9.38 22.45
N GLU A 100 -6.48 -10.03 21.82
CA GLU A 100 -7.71 -10.46 22.47
C GLU A 100 -7.78 -11.99 22.39
#